data_AF-A0A8S2E5F4-F1
#
_entry.id   AF-A0A8S2E5F4-F1
#
_cell.length_a   1.000
_cell.length_b   1.000
_cell.length_c   1.000
_cell.angle_alpha   90.00
_cell.angle_beta   90.00
_cell.angle_gamma   90.00
#
_symmetry.space_group_name_H-M   'P 1'
#
loop_
_entity.id
_entity.type
_entity.pdbx_description
1 polymer ?
#
loop_
_entity_poly.entity_id
_entity_poly.type
_entity_poly.pdbx_seq_one_letter_code
_entity_poly.pdbx_strand_id
1 'polypeptide(L)'
;RLKSITITSIASIGNGDGSDLWFTVSNYDEVFGKFAFQEKAENYNICKIEHNVANDDIIISDINLQVLKGDVKFMFFSTNKRVPKNYDACAFYFWLNTSFIEQNSLLLTREELDNPHKSKTWHIFKENFSVRLQFDIGE
;
A
#
# COMPACT_ATOMS: atom_id res chain seq x y z
N ARG A 1 5.06 10.18 11.65
CA ARG A 1 3.93 9.21 11.71
C ARG A 1 3.41 8.98 10.30
N LEU A 2 2.93 7.78 9.91
CA LEU A 2 2.35 7.59 8.58
C LEU A 2 1.02 8.35 8.49
N LYS A 3 0.89 9.21 7.47
CA LYS A 3 -0.27 10.07 7.26
C LYS A 3 -1.20 9.51 6.18
N SER A 4 -0.63 9.19 5.03
CA SER A 4 -1.38 8.70 3.88
C SER A 4 -0.55 7.80 2.99
N ILE A 5 -1.25 7.01 2.19
CA ILE A 5 -0.69 6.19 1.12
C ILE A 5 -1.40 6.56 -0.17
N THR A 6 -0.68 6.92 -1.21
CA THR A 6 -1.23 7.12 -2.56
C THR A 6 -0.81 5.96 -3.44
N ILE A 7 -1.76 5.39 -4.19
CA ILE A 7 -1.49 4.33 -5.17
C ILE A 7 -1.96 4.84 -6.54
N THR A 8 -1.04 4.96 -7.49
CA THR A 8 -1.34 5.40 -8.86
C THR A 8 -1.56 4.22 -9.80
N SER A 9 -2.16 4.46 -10.96
CA SER A 9 -2.52 3.41 -11.93
C SER A 9 -3.45 2.35 -11.35
N ILE A 10 -4.44 2.77 -10.55
CA ILE A 10 -5.31 1.86 -9.80
C ILE A 10 -6.32 1.15 -10.71
N ALA A 11 -6.75 1.75 -11.82
CA ALA A 11 -7.82 1.27 -12.68
C ALA A 11 -7.62 -0.15 -13.22
N SER A 12 -6.37 -0.58 -13.42
CA SER A 12 -6.04 -1.93 -13.89
C SER A 12 -5.87 -2.97 -12.77
N ILE A 13 -5.98 -2.57 -11.51
CA ILE A 13 -5.75 -3.42 -10.34
C ILE A 13 -7.09 -3.75 -9.67
N GLY A 14 -7.41 -5.04 -9.59
CA GLY A 14 -8.55 -5.50 -8.81
C GLY A 14 -9.87 -4.97 -9.34
N ASN A 15 -10.60 -4.23 -8.51
CA ASN A 15 -11.84 -3.55 -8.89
C ASN A 15 -11.61 -2.22 -9.60
N GLY A 16 -10.36 -1.72 -9.62
CA GLY A 16 -10.00 -0.46 -10.26
C GLY A 16 -10.21 0.78 -9.38
N ASP A 17 -10.60 0.60 -8.12
CA ASP A 17 -10.97 1.69 -7.19
C ASP A 17 -10.40 1.48 -5.77
N GLY A 18 -9.59 0.44 -5.58
CA GLY A 18 -9.01 0.07 -4.28
C GLY A 18 -9.99 -0.59 -3.29
N SER A 19 -11.27 -0.72 -3.61
CA SER A 19 -12.28 -1.27 -2.69
C SER A 19 -12.04 -2.73 -2.30
N ASP A 20 -11.33 -3.49 -3.14
CA ASP A 20 -10.94 -4.88 -2.89
C ASP A 20 -9.62 -5.02 -2.14
N LEU A 21 -8.87 -3.92 -1.97
CA LEU A 21 -7.56 -3.91 -1.33
C LEU A 21 -7.67 -3.87 0.21
N TRP A 22 -6.63 -4.36 0.86
CA TRP A 22 -6.35 -4.17 2.29
C TRP A 22 -4.86 -4.34 2.52
N PHE A 23 -4.33 -3.86 3.64
CA PHE A 23 -2.89 -3.95 3.89
C PHE A 23 -2.53 -4.25 5.34
N THR A 24 -1.31 -4.73 5.54
CA THR A 24 -0.71 -4.90 6.87
C THR A 24 0.58 -4.11 6.96
N VAL A 25 0.88 -3.66 8.18
CA VAL A 25 2.17 -3.07 8.53
C VAL A 25 2.78 -3.87 9.66
N SER A 26 4.03 -4.27 9.52
CA SER A 26 4.76 -5.09 10.49
C SER A 26 6.26 -4.79 10.45
N ASN A 27 7.01 -5.28 11.42
CA ASN A 27 8.46 -5.45 11.31
C ASN A 27 8.79 -6.96 11.35
N TYR A 28 10.02 -7.31 11.71
CA TYR A 28 10.42 -8.71 11.88
C TYR A 28 9.80 -9.39 13.10
N ASP A 29 9.41 -8.64 14.13
CA ASP A 29 9.00 -9.14 15.44
C ASP A 29 7.48 -9.16 15.65
N GLU A 30 6.77 -8.15 15.11
CA GLU A 30 5.35 -7.94 15.38
C GLU A 30 4.58 -7.31 14.21
N VAL A 31 3.25 -7.48 14.25
CA VAL A 31 2.30 -6.82 13.35
C VAL A 31 1.77 -5.56 14.03
N PHE A 32 2.08 -4.39 13.47
CA PHE A 32 1.60 -3.11 13.98
C PHE A 32 0.13 -2.85 13.64
N GLY A 33 -0.37 -3.41 12.53
CA GLY A 33 -1.78 -3.29 12.21
C GLY A 33 -2.20 -3.96 10.92
N LYS A 34 -3.51 -4.21 10.82
CA LYS A 34 -4.22 -4.63 9.61
C LYS A 34 -5.23 -3.54 9.25
N PHE A 35 -5.33 -3.17 7.99
CA PHE A 35 -6.05 -1.98 7.54
C PHE A 35 -6.93 -2.30 6.34
N ALA A 36 -8.18 -1.87 6.36
CA ALA A 36 -9.18 -2.09 5.30
C ALA A 36 -10.02 -0.83 5.06
N PHE A 37 -10.78 -0.79 3.97
CA PHE A 37 -11.52 0.41 3.52
C PHE A 37 -13.04 0.31 3.69
N GLN A 38 -13.55 -0.84 4.11
CA GLN A 38 -14.98 -1.08 4.34
C GLN A 38 -15.23 -1.66 5.72
N GLU A 39 -16.37 -1.32 6.33
CA GLU A 39 -16.78 -1.65 7.72
C GLU A 39 -16.85 -3.14 8.05
N LYS A 40 -16.73 -4.05 7.07
CA LYS A 40 -17.04 -5.48 7.23
C LYS A 40 -15.88 -6.36 7.68
N ALA A 41 -14.73 -5.78 8.02
CA ALA A 41 -13.55 -6.56 8.33
C ALA A 41 -13.33 -6.62 9.85
N GLU A 42 -13.87 -7.66 10.51
CA GLU A 42 -13.55 -7.94 11.91
C GLU A 42 -12.03 -8.01 12.09
N ASN A 43 -11.48 -7.29 13.08
CA ASN A 43 -10.04 -7.19 13.39
C ASN A 43 -9.19 -6.33 12.42
N TYR A 44 -9.80 -5.35 11.73
CA TYR A 44 -9.08 -4.37 10.91
C TYR A 44 -9.32 -2.95 11.42
N ASN A 45 -8.30 -2.12 11.30
CA ASN A 45 -8.43 -0.67 11.39
C ASN A 45 -9.05 -0.17 10.08
N ILE A 46 -10.14 0.60 10.19
CA ILE A 46 -10.82 1.15 9.01
C ILE A 46 -10.13 2.44 8.61
N CYS A 47 -9.68 2.50 7.36
CA CYS A 47 -9.10 3.67 6.72
C CYS A 47 -10.13 4.30 5.78
N LYS A 48 -9.94 5.59 5.48
CA LYS A 48 -10.68 6.28 4.43
C LYS A 48 -9.96 6.08 3.09
N ILE A 49 -10.74 5.88 2.03
CA ILE A 49 -10.24 5.85 0.65
C ILE A 49 -10.92 6.93 -0.19
N GLU A 50 -10.13 7.69 -0.93
CA GLU A 50 -10.59 8.64 -1.93
C GLU A 50 -10.09 8.19 -3.30
N HIS A 51 -11.00 7.90 -4.23
CA HIS A 51 -10.66 7.47 -5.58
C HIS A 51 -10.77 8.65 -6.55
N ASN A 52 -9.64 9.04 -7.14
CA ASN A 52 -9.58 10.08 -8.14
C ASN A 52 -9.50 9.47 -9.54
N VAL A 53 -10.67 9.31 -10.16
CA VAL A 53 -10.81 8.73 -11.50
C VAL A 53 -10.04 9.53 -12.57
N ALA A 54 -9.93 10.85 -12.42
CA ALA A 54 -9.25 11.69 -13.41
C ALA A 54 -7.73 11.51 -13.41
N ASN A 55 -7.15 11.27 -12.23
CA ASN A 55 -5.71 11.04 -12.07
C ASN A 55 -5.32 9.56 -12.08
N ASP A 56 -6.31 8.65 -12.11
CA ASP A 56 -6.11 7.20 -11.97
C ASP A 56 -5.33 6.85 -10.69
N ASP A 57 -5.75 7.43 -9.56
CA ASP A 57 -5.15 7.18 -8.25
C ASP A 57 -6.17 7.00 -7.13
N ILE A 58 -5.71 6.37 -6.05
CA ILE A 58 -6.40 6.37 -4.76
C ILE A 58 -5.52 6.98 -3.69
N ILE A 59 -6.15 7.68 -2.74
CA ILE A 59 -5.52 8.17 -1.52
C ILE A 59 -6.15 7.46 -0.34
N ILE A 60 -5.31 6.81 0.46
CA ILE A 60 -5.68 6.16 1.71
C ILE A 60 -5.27 7.08 2.86
N SER A 61 -6.22 7.46 3.70
CA SER A 61 -6.02 8.32 4.88
C SER A 61 -6.64 7.71 6.14
N ASP A 62 -6.60 8.44 7.25
CA ASP A 62 -7.10 7.99 8.57
C ASP A 62 -6.45 6.67 9.01
N ILE A 63 -5.16 6.53 8.73
CA ILE A 63 -4.37 5.36 9.07
C ILE A 63 -3.95 5.47 10.54
N ASN A 64 -4.76 4.89 11.43
CA ASN A 64 -4.46 4.86 12.86
C ASN A 64 -3.33 3.87 13.18
N LEU A 65 -2.10 4.30 12.93
CA LEU A 65 -0.88 3.53 13.14
C LEU A 65 0.04 4.27 14.12
N GLN A 66 0.74 3.50 14.96
CA GLN A 66 1.77 4.03 15.84
C GLN A 66 2.95 4.63 15.07
N VAL A 67 3.84 5.34 15.77
CA VAL A 67 5.08 5.85 15.16
C VAL A 67 5.94 4.65 14.73
N LEU A 68 6.32 4.66 13.45
CA LEU A 68 7.16 3.63 12.86
C LEU A 68 8.65 3.95 13.10
N LYS A 69 9.45 2.92 13.35
CA LYS A 69 10.90 3.05 13.54
C LYS A 69 11.63 1.82 13.01
N GLY A 70 12.73 2.04 12.31
CA GLY A 70 13.60 0.99 11.78
C GLY A 70 13.02 0.35 10.52
N ASP A 71 13.24 -0.96 10.36
CA ASP A 71 12.77 -1.72 9.20
C ASP A 71 11.29 -2.08 9.34
N VAL A 72 10.51 -1.67 8.34
CA VAL A 72 9.06 -1.85 8.31
C VAL A 72 8.65 -2.44 6.99
N LYS A 73 7.79 -3.45 7.04
CA LYS A 73 7.18 -4.10 5.89
C LYS A 73 5.75 -3.63 5.71
N PHE A 74 5.42 -3.29 4.48
CA PHE A 74 4.04 -3.03 4.03
C PHE A 74 3.64 -4.12 3.06
N MET A 75 2.52 -4.79 3.33
CA MET A 75 1.99 -5.84 2.44
C MET A 75 0.56 -5.50 2.04
N PHE A 76 0.30 -5.46 0.73
CA PHE A 76 -1.01 -5.18 0.16
C PHE A 76 -1.61 -6.46 -0.41
N PHE A 77 -2.89 -6.66 -0.11
CA PHE A 77 -3.66 -7.82 -0.49
C PHE A 77 -4.90 -7.39 -1.25
N SER A 78 -5.45 -8.30 -2.04
CA SER A 78 -6.70 -8.10 -2.76
C SER A 78 -7.64 -9.27 -2.52
N THR A 79 -8.93 -8.97 -2.38
CA THR A 79 -10.03 -9.95 -2.41
C THR A 79 -10.44 -10.32 -3.84
N ASN A 80 -10.08 -9.51 -4.84
CA ASN A 80 -10.37 -9.75 -6.24
C ASN A 80 -9.41 -10.82 -6.81
N LYS A 81 -9.98 -11.94 -7.27
CA LYS A 81 -9.22 -13.10 -7.77
C LYS A 81 -8.39 -12.82 -9.03
N ARG A 82 -8.64 -11.70 -9.73
CA ARG A 82 -7.85 -11.28 -10.89
C ARG A 82 -6.51 -10.66 -10.50
N VAL A 83 -6.34 -10.24 -9.25
CA VAL A 83 -5.05 -9.72 -8.76
C VAL A 83 -4.13 -10.91 -8.44
N PRO A 84 -2.98 -11.05 -9.12
CA PRO A 84 -2.09 -12.17 -8.92
C PRO A 84 -1.48 -12.13 -7.53
N LYS A 85 -1.44 -13.29 -6.88
CA LYS A 85 -0.70 -13.50 -5.64
C LYS A 85 0.60 -14.21 -5.99
N ASN A 86 1.73 -13.53 -5.82
CA ASN A 86 3.05 -14.09 -6.09
C ASN A 86 3.74 -14.38 -4.75
N TYR A 87 4.90 -13.78 -4.48
CA TYR A 87 5.60 -13.99 -3.23
C TYR A 87 4.79 -13.45 -2.05
N ASP A 88 4.97 -14.11 -0.90
CA ASP A 88 4.28 -13.82 0.36
C ASP A 88 2.74 -13.82 0.28
N ALA A 89 2.17 -14.52 -0.71
CA ALA A 89 0.72 -14.69 -0.89
C ALA A 89 -0.09 -13.37 -0.92
N CYS A 90 0.55 -12.28 -1.34
CA CYS A 90 -0.03 -10.94 -1.41
C CYS A 90 0.03 -10.37 -2.84
N ALA A 91 -0.63 -9.24 -3.08
CA ALA A 91 -0.61 -8.56 -4.38
C ALA A 91 0.77 -7.95 -4.63
N PHE A 92 1.23 -7.13 -3.69
CA PHE A 92 2.55 -6.52 -3.69
C PHE A 92 2.96 -6.14 -2.27
N TYR A 93 4.26 -5.99 -2.06
CA TYR A 93 4.79 -5.55 -0.78
C TYR A 93 6.11 -4.79 -0.97
N PHE A 94 6.62 -4.22 0.10
CA PHE A 94 7.95 -3.64 0.15
C PHE A 94 8.42 -3.51 1.60
N TRP A 95 9.73 -3.39 1.75
CA TRP A 95 10.38 -3.00 2.99
C TRP A 95 10.92 -1.58 2.85
N LEU A 96 10.91 -0.83 3.94
CA LEU A 96 11.65 0.42 4.08
C LEU A 96 12.34 0.46 5.43
N ASN A 97 13.41 1.23 5.53
CA ASN A 97 13.92 1.67 6.82
C ASN A 97 13.55 3.15 7.02
N THR A 98 12.94 3.47 8.16
CA THR A 98 12.46 4.83 8.42
C THR A 98 13.56 5.89 8.46
N SER A 99 14.83 5.49 8.65
CA SER A 99 15.98 6.41 8.63
C SER A 99 16.33 6.95 7.25
N PHE A 100 15.88 6.30 6.17
CA PHE A 100 16.13 6.75 4.78
C PHE A 100 14.97 7.56 4.20
N ILE A 101 13.95 7.90 5.00
CA ILE A 101 12.83 8.73 4.53
C ILE A 101 13.29 10.18 4.48
N GLU A 102 13.32 10.75 3.27
CA GLU A 102 13.66 12.15 3.04
C GLU A 102 12.39 12.98 2.80
N GLN A 103 12.40 14.25 3.20
CA GLN A 103 11.30 15.20 2.94
C GLN A 103 9.90 14.70 3.37
N ASN A 104 9.85 13.83 4.38
CA ASN A 104 8.63 13.19 4.89
C ASN A 104 7.84 12.40 3.84
N SER A 105 8.49 11.94 2.76
CA SER A 105 7.84 11.15 1.72
C SER A 105 8.74 10.03 1.23
N LEU A 106 8.14 8.92 0.83
CA LEU A 106 8.81 7.86 0.08
C LEU A 106 7.95 7.52 -1.12
N LEU A 107 8.51 7.57 -2.32
CA LEU A 107 7.88 7.11 -3.55
C LEU A 107 8.58 5.83 -3.99
N LEU A 108 7.80 4.78 -4.26
CA LEU A 108 8.29 3.54 -4.85
C LEU A 108 7.56 3.32 -6.17
N THR A 109 8.33 3.22 -7.24
CA THR A 109 7.88 2.87 -8.59
C THR A 109 7.62 1.37 -8.70
N ARG A 110 6.95 0.95 -9.79
CA ARG A 110 6.64 -0.46 -10.05
C ARG A 110 7.85 -1.39 -9.90
N GLU A 111 9.02 -0.95 -10.36
CA GLU A 111 10.26 -1.72 -10.35
C GLU A 111 10.85 -1.87 -8.94
N GLU A 112 10.51 -0.97 -8.03
CA GLU A 112 10.98 -0.97 -6.63
C GLU A 112 10.06 -1.76 -5.70
N LEU A 113 8.93 -2.25 -6.22
CA LEU A 113 7.92 -3.00 -5.46
C LEU A 113 8.07 -4.50 -5.68
N ASP A 114 7.99 -5.27 -4.59
CA ASP A 114 8.02 -6.72 -4.66
C ASP A 114 6.70 -7.29 -5.19
N ASN A 115 6.82 -8.16 -6.19
CA ASN A 115 5.79 -8.66 -7.12
C ASN A 115 5.60 -7.80 -8.39
N PRO A 116 5.31 -6.48 -8.34
CA PRO A 116 5.15 -5.64 -9.53
C PRO A 116 6.40 -5.50 -10.40
N HIS A 117 7.61 -5.64 -9.83
CA HIS A 117 8.87 -5.60 -10.61
C HIS A 117 8.98 -6.72 -11.67
N LYS A 118 8.17 -7.79 -11.57
CA LYS A 118 8.23 -8.90 -12.53
C LYS A 118 7.42 -8.57 -13.78
N SER A 119 8.05 -8.63 -14.95
CA SER A 119 7.41 -8.34 -16.24
C SER A 119 6.10 -9.11 -16.50
N LYS A 120 5.97 -10.34 -15.98
CA LYS A 120 4.75 -11.14 -16.09
C LYS A 120 3.51 -10.47 -15.47
N THR A 121 3.67 -9.52 -14.54
CA THR A 121 2.55 -8.82 -13.88
C THR A 121 2.23 -7.45 -14.48
N TRP A 122 2.98 -7.01 -15.49
CA TRP A 122 2.86 -5.64 -16.04
C TRP A 122 1.57 -5.37 -16.82
N HIS A 123 0.84 -6.43 -17.20
CA HIS A 123 -0.50 -6.28 -17.73
C HIS A 123 -1.50 -5.76 -16.66
N ILE A 124 -1.18 -5.91 -15.37
CA ILE A 124 -1.96 -5.41 -14.22
C ILE A 124 -1.29 -4.19 -13.61
N PHE A 125 0.00 -4.27 -13.25
CA PHE A 125 0.75 -3.13 -12.71
C PHE A 125 1.41 -2.36 -13.85
N LYS A 126 0.77 -1.28 -14.30
CA LYS A 126 1.24 -0.50 -15.46
C LYS A 126 2.52 0.25 -15.14
N GLU A 127 3.14 0.81 -16.17
CA GLU A 127 4.42 1.53 -16.08
C GLU A 127 4.38 2.69 -15.07
N ASN A 128 3.26 3.39 -14.96
CA ASN A 128 3.03 4.48 -13.99
C ASN A 128 2.47 4.00 -12.63
N PHE A 129 2.43 2.69 -12.36
CA PHE A 129 2.07 2.18 -11.04
C PHE A 129 3.14 2.55 -10.02
N SER A 130 2.71 3.19 -8.93
CA SER A 130 3.59 3.60 -7.85
C SER A 130 2.84 3.65 -6.53
N VAL A 131 3.60 3.56 -5.44
CA VAL A 131 3.11 3.73 -4.08
C VAL A 131 3.87 4.89 -3.44
N ARG A 132 3.16 5.92 -3.01
CA ARG A 132 3.73 7.02 -2.24
C ARG A 132 3.27 6.94 -0.79
N LEU A 133 4.21 6.96 0.13
CA LEU A 133 3.96 7.17 1.55
C LEU A 133 4.19 8.64 1.89
N GLN A 134 3.25 9.24 2.62
CA GLN A 134 3.42 10.55 3.22
C GLN A 134 3.47 10.40 4.73
N PHE A 135 4.45 11.05 5.36
CA PHE A 135 4.62 11.07 6.80
C PHE A 135 4.39 12.48 7.35
N ASP A 136 3.87 12.58 8.56
CA ASP A 136 3.95 13.82 9.35
C ASP A 136 5.31 13.90 10.04
N ILE A 137 5.86 15.11 10.11
CA ILE A 137 7.01 15.46 10.95
C ILE A 137 6.59 15.13 12.39
N GLY A 138 7.22 14.12 12.99
CA GLY A 138 7.07 13.88 14.42
C GLY A 138 8.00 14.84 15.18
N GLU A 139 7.45 15.58 16.12
CA GLU A 139 8.21 16.04 17.29
C GLU A 139 8.63 14.83 18.15
#